data_AF-A0A7J5EZ83-F1
#
_entry.id   AF-A0A7J5EZ83-F1
#
_cell.length_a   1.000
_cell.length_b   1.000
_cell.length_c   1.000
_cell.angle_alpha   90.00
_cell.angle_beta   90.00
_cell.angle_gamma   90.00
#
_symmetry.space_group_name_H-M   'P 1'
#
loop_
_entity.id
_entity.type
_entity.pdbx_description
1 polymer ?
#
loop_
_entity_poly.entity_id
_entity_poly.type
_entity_poly.pdbx_seq_one_letter_code
_entity_poly.pdbx_strand_id
1 'polypeptide(L)'
;MPMSLAQALAYPGELLAVWDRGGLRVRLAVCSIADGKLTEMAATEMSEDEHATWRDELRGRGVRQGATSGVCPFTWSADGRFTVWSLTETVVETNGDTILTLAGYVVARDDADRVVSFLDPGSLGRRGVKLITRAGAEVIVAEEEDPAAELDPTYGIDNVMIDAAWATFMGLDLSTWLGVPHTDELP
;
A
#
# COMPACT_ATOMS: atom_id res chain seq x y z
N MET A 1 -24.96 -5.45 -11.75
CA MET A 1 -23.93 -5.48 -12.81
C MET A 1 -22.72 -4.72 -12.28
N PRO A 2 -21.50 -5.24 -12.45
CA PRO A 2 -20.30 -4.47 -12.13
C PRO A 2 -20.28 -3.19 -12.97
N MET A 3 -19.88 -2.08 -12.35
CA MET A 3 -19.72 -0.79 -13.02
C MET A 3 -18.54 -0.86 -14.00
N SER A 4 -18.66 -0.24 -15.18
CA SER A 4 -17.52 -0.15 -16.10
C SER A 4 -16.50 0.89 -15.66
N LEU A 5 -15.26 0.81 -16.13
CA LEU A 5 -14.24 1.82 -15.86
C LEU A 5 -14.71 3.22 -16.28
N ALA A 6 -15.33 3.36 -17.46
CA ALA A 6 -15.83 4.64 -17.94
C ALA A 6 -16.91 5.24 -17.01
N GLN A 7 -17.76 4.40 -16.41
CA GLN A 7 -18.76 4.84 -15.44
C GLN A 7 -18.10 5.24 -14.11
N ALA A 8 -17.11 4.48 -13.63
CA ALA A 8 -16.38 4.79 -12.41
C ALA A 8 -15.63 6.13 -12.53
N LEU A 9 -15.00 6.38 -13.69
CA LEU A 9 -14.29 7.63 -13.97
C LEU A 9 -15.19 8.86 -14.10
N ALA A 10 -16.50 8.69 -14.21
CA ALA A 10 -17.46 9.78 -14.19
C ALA A 10 -17.88 10.18 -12.76
N TYR A 11 -17.36 9.51 -11.73
CA TYR A 11 -17.65 9.82 -10.33
C TYR A 11 -17.17 11.25 -9.99
N PRO A 12 -18.01 12.07 -9.33
CA PRO A 12 -17.68 13.49 -9.09
C PRO A 12 -16.74 13.73 -7.89
N GLY A 13 -16.28 12.69 -7.20
CA GLY A 13 -15.39 12.79 -6.03
C GLY A 13 -13.96 12.38 -6.31
N GLU A 14 -13.15 12.29 -5.26
CA GLU A 14 -11.76 11.85 -5.36
C GLU A 14 -11.69 10.38 -5.77
N LEU A 15 -10.82 10.07 -6.73
CA LEU A 15 -10.60 8.74 -7.26
C LEU A 15 -9.15 8.31 -7.08
N LEU A 16 -8.98 7.01 -6.86
CA LEU A 16 -7.71 6.32 -6.83
C LEU A 16 -7.69 5.19 -7.87
N ALA A 17 -6.69 5.19 -8.73
CA ALA A 17 -6.36 4.05 -9.57
C ALA A 17 -5.38 3.13 -8.83
N VAL A 18 -5.80 1.92 -8.49
CA VAL A 18 -5.03 0.95 -7.73
C VAL A 18 -4.50 -0.12 -8.67
N TRP A 19 -3.17 -0.21 -8.75
CA TRP A 19 -2.46 -1.19 -9.56
C TRP A 19 -1.98 -2.35 -8.70
N ASP A 20 -2.34 -3.57 -9.06
CA ASP A 20 -1.80 -4.77 -8.41
C ASP A 20 -0.37 -5.04 -8.90
N ARG A 21 0.60 -4.99 -7.99
CA ARG A 21 2.02 -5.27 -8.25
C ARG A 21 2.43 -6.72 -7.97
N GLY A 22 1.58 -7.50 -7.30
CA GLY A 22 1.85 -8.89 -6.92
C GLY A 22 1.17 -9.91 -7.83
N GLY A 23 0.19 -9.49 -8.63
CA GLY A 23 -0.55 -10.36 -9.53
C GLY A 23 0.26 -10.85 -10.75
N LEU A 24 -0.05 -12.06 -11.22
CA LEU A 24 0.43 -12.59 -12.51
C LEU A 24 -0.14 -11.84 -13.73
N ARG A 25 -1.16 -11.01 -13.52
CA ARG A 25 -1.81 -10.16 -14.52
C ARG A 25 -1.85 -8.74 -14.00
N VAL A 26 -1.73 -7.77 -14.91
CA VAL A 26 -1.92 -6.37 -14.54
C VAL A 26 -3.40 -6.16 -14.27
N ARG A 27 -3.74 -5.92 -13.00
CA ARG A 27 -5.09 -5.54 -12.58
C ARG A 27 -5.12 -4.06 -12.23
N LEU A 28 -6.13 -3.36 -12.77
CA LEU A 28 -6.51 -2.00 -12.38
C LEU A 28 -7.83 -2.07 -11.63
N ALA A 29 -7.89 -1.47 -10.45
CA ALA A 29 -9.13 -1.10 -9.80
C ALA A 29 -9.25 0.43 -9.75
N VAL A 30 -10.42 0.97 -10.06
CA VAL A 30 -10.77 2.37 -9.80
C VAL A 30 -11.62 2.41 -8.56
N CYS A 31 -11.15 3.15 -7.57
CA CYS A 31 -11.76 3.27 -6.26
C CYS A 31 -12.16 4.71 -5.99
N SER A 32 -13.31 4.94 -5.34
CA SER A 32 -13.63 6.22 -4.74
C SER A 32 -12.99 6.35 -3.37
N ILE A 33 -12.54 7.57 -3.04
CA ILE A 33 -12.15 7.94 -1.68
C ILE A 33 -13.24 8.85 -1.11
N ALA A 34 -13.92 8.38 -0.06
CA ALA A 34 -14.93 9.14 0.66
C ALA A 34 -14.87 8.82 2.16
N ASP A 35 -14.97 9.84 3.02
CA ASP A 35 -14.96 9.70 4.49
C ASP A 35 -13.78 8.84 5.02
N GLY A 36 -12.60 8.98 4.41
CA GLY A 36 -11.40 8.20 4.79
C GLY A 36 -11.49 6.71 4.44
N LYS A 37 -12.43 6.32 3.57
CA LYS A 37 -12.60 4.93 3.12
C LYS A 37 -12.35 4.82 1.63
N LEU A 38 -11.72 3.72 1.27
CA LEU A 38 -11.51 3.33 -0.11
C LEU A 38 -12.61 2.33 -0.50
N THR A 39 -13.30 2.59 -1.61
CA THR A 39 -14.34 1.68 -2.13
C THR A 39 -14.07 1.38 -3.59
N GLU A 40 -13.85 0.12 -3.92
CA GLU A 40 -13.72 -0.32 -5.31
C GLU A 40 -15.02 -0.10 -6.07
N MET A 41 -14.96 0.66 -7.15
CA MET A 41 -16.10 0.95 -8.02
C MET A 41 -16.10 0.03 -9.23
N ALA A 42 -14.94 -0.15 -9.85
CA ALA A 42 -14.74 -0.98 -11.03
C ALA A 42 -13.33 -1.58 -11.01
N ALA A 43 -13.17 -2.77 -11.59
CA ALA A 43 -11.87 -3.37 -11.81
C ALA A 43 -11.80 -4.07 -13.17
N THR A 44 -10.60 -4.16 -13.74
CA THR A 44 -10.34 -4.86 -14.97
C THR A 44 -8.94 -5.48 -14.96
N GLU A 45 -8.79 -6.58 -15.68
CA GLU A 45 -7.48 -7.13 -16.03
C GLU A 45 -7.09 -6.63 -17.41
N MET A 46 -5.80 -6.38 -17.60
CA MET A 46 -5.26 -5.87 -18.86
C MET A 46 -3.86 -6.39 -19.13
N SER A 47 -3.41 -6.19 -20.36
CA SER A 47 -2.02 -6.42 -20.79
C SER A 47 -1.07 -5.33 -20.30
N GLU A 48 0.24 -5.57 -20.41
CA GLU A 48 1.28 -4.57 -20.08
C GLU A 48 1.24 -3.34 -20.99
N ASP A 49 0.88 -3.49 -22.27
CA ASP A 49 0.76 -2.36 -23.20
C ASP A 49 -0.44 -1.46 -22.84
N GLU A 50 -1.56 -2.08 -22.44
CA GLU A 50 -2.74 -1.36 -21.95
C GLU A 50 -2.44 -0.66 -20.61
N HIS A 51 -1.61 -1.25 -19.77
CA HIS A 51 -1.22 -0.68 -18.48
C HIS A 51 -0.54 0.68 -18.60
N ALA A 52 0.46 0.81 -19.47
CA ALA A 52 1.14 2.09 -19.68
C ALA A 52 0.17 3.16 -20.20
N THR A 53 -0.67 2.78 -21.16
CA THR A 53 -1.69 3.66 -21.76
C THR A 53 -2.69 4.16 -20.71
N TRP A 54 -3.27 3.25 -19.91
CA TRP A 54 -4.23 3.62 -18.88
C TRP A 54 -3.61 4.45 -17.76
N ARG A 55 -2.37 4.15 -17.36
CA ARG A 55 -1.66 4.93 -16.34
C ARG A 55 -1.53 6.39 -16.75
N ASP A 56 -1.10 6.65 -17.98
CA ASP A 56 -0.93 8.01 -18.47
C ASP A 56 -2.28 8.72 -18.67
N GLU A 57 -3.29 8.01 -19.17
CA GLU A 57 -4.65 8.55 -19.29
C GLU A 57 -5.24 8.96 -17.93
N LEU A 58 -5.13 8.08 -16.93
CA LEU A 58 -5.67 8.32 -15.58
C LEU A 58 -4.95 9.50 -14.90
N ARG A 59 -3.62 9.58 -15.05
CA ARG A 59 -2.85 10.74 -14.60
C ARG A 59 -3.29 12.03 -15.30
N GLY A 60 -3.49 12.00 -16.62
CA GLY A 60 -3.98 13.14 -17.40
C GLY A 60 -5.36 13.63 -16.96
N ARG A 61 -6.18 12.74 -16.39
CA ARG A 61 -7.49 13.05 -15.79
C ARG A 61 -7.40 13.49 -14.32
N GLY A 62 -6.21 13.55 -13.73
CA GLY A 62 -6.00 13.90 -12.32
C GLY A 62 -6.40 12.79 -11.34
N VAL A 63 -6.54 11.55 -11.80
CA VAL A 63 -6.81 10.40 -10.92
C VAL A 63 -5.53 10.04 -10.17
N ARG A 64 -5.60 9.97 -8.85
CA ARG A 64 -4.45 9.62 -8.00
C ARG A 64 -4.02 8.19 -8.26
N GLN A 65 -2.71 7.93 -8.23
CA GLN A 65 -2.15 6.59 -8.47
C GLN A 65 -1.83 5.88 -7.14
N GLY A 66 -2.23 4.62 -7.03
CA GLY A 66 -1.99 3.77 -5.88
C GLY A 66 -1.60 2.35 -6.28
N ALA A 67 -1.30 1.53 -5.29
CA ALA A 67 -0.90 0.16 -5.46
C ALA A 67 -1.49 -0.74 -4.39
N THR A 68 -1.60 -2.02 -4.75
CA THR A 68 -1.76 -3.15 -3.84
C THR A 68 -0.85 -4.27 -4.34
N SER A 69 -0.78 -5.39 -3.63
CA SER A 69 0.04 -6.53 -4.05
C SER A 69 -0.61 -7.84 -3.65
N GLY A 70 -1.20 -8.55 -4.61
CA GLY A 70 -1.77 -9.88 -4.40
C GLY A 70 -2.79 -9.91 -3.27
N VAL A 71 -2.59 -10.82 -2.30
CA VAL A 71 -3.46 -11.03 -1.13
C VAL A 71 -3.24 -10.03 0.02
N CYS A 72 -2.50 -8.95 -0.21
CA CYS A 72 -2.25 -7.90 0.77
C CYS A 72 -3.55 -7.28 1.33
N PRO A 73 -3.65 -7.04 2.64
CA PRO A 73 -4.81 -6.39 3.26
C PRO A 73 -4.81 -4.87 3.06
N PHE A 74 -3.81 -4.32 2.38
CA PHE A 74 -3.61 -2.89 2.21
C PHE A 74 -3.66 -2.43 0.76
N THR A 75 -4.16 -1.22 0.58
CA THR A 75 -3.93 -0.39 -0.60
C THR A 75 -3.19 0.86 -0.16
N TRP A 76 -2.21 1.32 -0.93
CA TRP A 76 -1.48 2.54 -0.61
C TRP A 76 -1.31 3.44 -1.83
N SER A 77 -0.98 4.71 -1.57
CA SER A 77 -0.62 5.66 -2.62
C SER A 77 0.45 6.59 -2.10
N ALA A 78 1.49 6.80 -2.92
CA ALA A 78 2.55 7.78 -2.71
C ALA A 78 2.44 8.97 -3.70
N ASP A 79 1.34 9.07 -4.44
CA ASP A 79 1.13 10.10 -5.45
C ASP A 79 0.68 11.42 -4.80
N GLY A 80 1.62 12.37 -4.71
CA GLY A 80 1.48 13.65 -4.00
C GLY A 80 1.58 13.52 -2.49
N ARG A 81 0.77 12.64 -1.89
CA ARG A 81 0.71 12.37 -0.45
C ARG A 81 0.84 10.87 -0.19
N PHE A 82 1.37 10.47 0.97
CA PHE A 82 1.40 9.07 1.36
C PHE A 82 0.12 8.70 2.14
N THR A 83 -0.60 7.68 1.70
CA THR A 83 -1.81 7.20 2.37
C THR A 83 -1.89 5.69 2.26
N VAL A 84 -2.29 5.02 3.34
CA VAL A 84 -2.51 3.57 3.41
C VAL A 84 -3.91 3.32 3.91
N TRP A 85 -4.65 2.49 3.20
CA TRP A 85 -5.98 2.02 3.55
C TRP A 85 -5.93 0.52 3.81
N SER A 86 -6.59 0.08 4.88
CA SER A 86 -7.03 -1.30 5.02
C SER A 86 -8.43 -1.45 4.41
N LEU A 87 -9.03 -2.63 4.55
CA LEU A 87 -10.42 -2.88 4.17
C LEU A 87 -11.43 -1.98 4.91
N THR A 88 -11.11 -1.53 6.12
CA THR A 88 -12.08 -0.88 7.01
C THR A 88 -11.76 0.57 7.32
N GLU A 89 -10.49 0.97 7.24
CA GLU A 89 -10.03 2.26 7.73
C GLU A 89 -8.82 2.79 6.97
N THR A 90 -8.56 4.09 7.13
CA THR A 90 -7.26 4.67 6.78
C THR A 90 -6.28 4.35 7.90
N VAL A 91 -5.22 3.61 7.58
CA VAL A 91 -4.17 3.18 8.51
C VAL A 91 -3.10 4.25 8.65
N VAL A 92 -2.81 4.94 7.54
CA VAL A 92 -1.84 6.04 7.48
C VAL A 92 -2.37 7.13 6.60
N GLU A 93 -2.25 8.36 7.06
CA GLU A 93 -2.45 9.54 6.23
C GLU A 93 -1.31 10.53 6.41
N THR A 94 -1.17 11.43 5.46
CA THR A 94 -0.20 12.52 5.52
C THR A 94 -0.94 13.85 5.55
N ASN A 95 -0.50 14.72 6.45
CA ASN A 95 -0.98 16.09 6.56
C ASN A 95 0.22 17.04 6.46
N GLY A 96 0.35 17.68 5.29
CA GLY A 96 1.56 18.42 4.93
C GLY A 96 2.79 17.50 4.98
N ASP A 97 3.76 17.87 5.81
CA ASP A 97 5.02 17.14 5.96
C ASP A 97 5.01 16.13 7.11
N THR A 98 3.83 15.76 7.63
CA THR A 98 3.71 14.77 8.73
C THR A 98 3.00 13.52 8.26
N ILE A 99 3.49 12.37 8.74
CA ILE A 99 2.79 11.08 8.70
C ILE A 99 2.02 10.93 10.00
N LEU A 100 0.73 10.61 9.90
CA LEU A 100 -0.13 10.21 11.02
C LEU A 100 -0.53 8.74 10.83
N THR A 101 -0.25 7.92 11.83
CA THR A 101 -0.70 6.52 11.86
C THR A 101 -1.98 6.38 12.66
N LEU A 102 -2.76 5.32 12.39
CA LEU A 102 -3.99 5.00 13.10
C LEU A 102 -3.77 4.86 14.62
N ALA A 103 -2.60 4.38 15.02
CA ALA A 103 -2.20 4.28 16.44
C ALA A 103 -1.91 5.64 17.09
N GLY A 104 -2.05 6.75 16.34
CA GLY A 104 -1.89 8.12 16.84
C GLY A 104 -0.45 8.63 16.82
N TYR A 105 0.48 7.90 16.20
CA TYR A 105 1.85 8.39 16.05
C TYR A 105 1.91 9.46 14.97
N VAL A 106 2.57 10.57 15.28
CA VAL A 106 2.84 11.66 14.34
C VAL A 106 4.35 11.74 14.14
N VAL A 107 4.78 11.60 12.89
CA VAL A 107 6.20 11.69 12.52
C VAL A 107 6.37 12.75 11.46
N ALA A 108 7.18 13.77 11.74
CA ALA A 108 7.58 14.72 10.71
C ALA A 108 8.48 14.03 9.70
N ARG A 109 8.31 14.38 8.41
CA ARG A 109 9.13 13.86 7.31
C ARG A 109 10.62 14.09 7.55
N ASP A 110 10.99 15.25 8.07
CA ASP A 110 12.38 15.57 8.40
C ASP A 110 12.91 14.78 9.61
N ASP A 111 12.06 14.15 10.40
CA ASP A 111 12.48 13.27 11.50
C ASP A 111 12.65 11.81 11.06
N ALA A 112 12.29 11.47 9.82
CA ALA A 112 12.53 10.15 9.25
C ALA A 112 14.04 9.90 9.04
N ASP A 113 14.51 8.71 9.45
CA ASP A 113 15.86 8.22 9.17
C ASP A 113 15.86 7.18 8.06
N ARG A 114 15.05 6.13 8.19
CA ARG A 114 14.91 5.06 7.18
C ARG A 114 13.59 4.32 7.31
N VAL A 115 13.17 3.68 6.23
CA VAL A 115 12.01 2.78 6.20
C VAL A 115 12.50 1.34 6.23
N VAL A 116 11.83 0.48 6.99
CA VAL A 116 12.17 -0.94 7.12
C VAL A 116 10.94 -1.78 6.81
N SER A 117 11.08 -2.70 5.86
CA SER A 117 10.13 -3.81 5.69
C SER A 117 10.60 -4.95 6.59
N PHE A 118 9.73 -5.52 7.42
CA PHE A 118 10.13 -6.43 8.49
C PHE A 118 9.25 -7.68 8.55
N LEU A 119 9.85 -8.75 9.07
CA LEU A 119 9.20 -9.95 9.59
C LEU A 119 9.51 -10.04 11.10
N ASP A 120 8.50 -10.31 11.93
CA ASP A 120 8.73 -10.54 13.36
C ASP A 120 9.49 -11.86 13.54
N PRO A 121 10.66 -11.87 14.21
CA PRO A 121 11.41 -13.11 14.43
C PRO A 121 10.65 -14.18 15.23
N GLY A 122 9.61 -13.78 15.98
CA GLY A 122 8.76 -14.66 16.77
C GLY A 122 7.47 -15.10 16.09
N SER A 123 7.09 -14.52 14.94
CA SER A 123 5.86 -14.87 14.21
C SER A 123 6.07 -14.75 12.70
N LEU A 124 5.88 -15.86 11.98
CA LEU A 124 5.85 -15.85 10.51
C LEU A 124 4.61 -15.12 9.94
N GLY A 125 3.57 -14.96 10.76
CA GLY A 125 2.34 -14.24 10.40
C GLY A 125 2.46 -12.73 10.58
N ARG A 126 3.40 -12.27 11.41
CA ARG A 126 3.54 -10.85 11.74
C ARG A 126 4.61 -10.17 10.90
N ARG A 127 4.18 -9.26 10.04
CA ARG A 127 5.05 -8.58 9.07
C ARG A 127 4.50 -7.22 8.69
N GLY A 128 5.37 -6.36 8.17
CA GLY A 128 4.91 -5.06 7.71
C GLY A 128 6.00 -4.05 7.39
N VAL A 129 5.62 -2.78 7.49
CA VAL A 129 6.48 -1.62 7.23
C VAL A 129 6.54 -0.77 8.49
N LYS A 130 7.76 -0.40 8.89
CA LYS A 130 8.01 0.52 9.98
C LYS A 130 8.93 1.66 9.54
N LEU A 131 8.79 2.80 10.20
CA LEU A 131 9.64 3.97 10.06
C LEU A 131 10.57 4.03 11.26
N ILE A 132 11.87 4.17 11.01
CA ILE A 132 12.86 4.50 12.04
C ILE A 132 13.06 6.01 12.01
N THR A 133 12.90 6.66 13.16
CA THR A 133 13.15 8.11 13.28
C THR A 133 14.63 8.37 13.53
N ARG A 134 15.07 9.62 13.33
CA ARG A 134 16.44 10.07 13.65
C ARG A 134 16.79 9.95 15.13
N ALA A 135 15.78 9.91 16.00
CA ALA A 135 15.94 9.63 17.43
C ALA A 135 16.08 8.12 17.73
N GLY A 136 15.99 7.25 16.72
CA GLY A 136 16.04 5.80 16.84
C GLY A 136 14.73 5.14 17.26
N ALA A 137 13.62 5.88 17.29
CA ALA A 137 12.31 5.30 17.61
C ALA A 137 11.74 4.54 16.41
N GLU A 138 11.09 3.42 16.67
CA GLU A 138 10.37 2.65 15.66
C GLU A 138 8.88 3.00 15.67
N VAL A 139 8.33 3.32 14.51
CA VAL A 139 6.90 3.62 14.33
C VAL A 139 6.34 2.68 13.27
N ILE A 140 5.39 1.84 13.66
CA ILE A 140 4.70 0.95 12.72
C ILE A 140 3.81 1.78 11.79
N VAL A 141 4.03 1.62 10.49
CA VAL A 141 3.27 2.29 9.42
C VAL A 141 2.08 1.41 9.04
N ALA A 142 2.35 0.15 8.73
CA ALA A 142 1.34 -0.86 8.46
C ALA A 142 1.90 -2.21 8.90
N GLU A 143 1.10 -3.01 9.59
CA GLU A 143 1.44 -4.37 9.96
C GLU A 143 0.22 -5.27 9.75
N GLU A 144 0.47 -6.52 9.39
CA GLU A 144 -0.54 -7.56 9.44
C GLU A 144 -0.12 -8.65 10.42
N GLU A 145 -1.13 -9.38 10.90
CA GLU A 145 -0.96 -10.65 11.60
C GLU A 145 -1.79 -11.68 10.82
N ASP A 146 -1.12 -12.58 10.09
CA ASP A 146 -1.76 -13.62 9.29
C ASP A 146 -1.92 -14.91 10.09
N PRO A 147 -3.15 -15.27 10.52
CA PRO A 147 -3.37 -16.48 11.31
C PRO A 147 -3.07 -17.77 10.55
N ALA A 148 -3.07 -17.74 9.21
CA ALA A 148 -2.75 -18.93 8.42
C ALA A 148 -1.31 -19.39 8.67
N ALA A 149 -0.39 -18.45 8.92
CA ALA A 149 1.01 -18.75 9.23
C ALA A 149 1.19 -19.52 10.54
N GLU A 150 0.28 -19.36 11.50
CA GLU A 150 0.28 -20.11 12.75
C GLU A 150 -0.47 -21.44 12.64
N LEU A 151 -1.54 -21.47 11.84
CA LEU A 151 -2.47 -22.61 11.78
C LEU A 151 -2.06 -23.67 10.77
N ASP A 152 -1.32 -23.31 9.72
CA ASP A 152 -0.87 -24.24 8.69
C ASP A 152 0.56 -24.74 8.99
N PRO A 153 0.74 -26.02 9.35
CA PRO A 153 2.05 -26.59 9.66
C PRO A 153 2.99 -26.69 8.44
N THR A 154 2.48 -26.44 7.24
CA THR A 154 3.27 -26.39 6.01
C THR A 154 3.67 -24.97 5.62
N TYR A 155 3.20 -23.96 6.36
CA TYR A 155 3.54 -22.57 6.13
C TYR A 155 5.03 -22.33 6.45
N GLY A 156 5.79 -22.00 5.42
CA GLY A 156 7.24 -21.80 5.51
C GLY A 156 7.68 -20.46 4.95
N ILE A 157 9.01 -20.27 4.87
CA ILE A 157 9.62 -19.04 4.36
C ILE A 157 9.17 -18.73 2.92
N ASP A 158 8.96 -19.74 2.07
CA ASP A 158 8.47 -19.54 0.71
C ASP A 158 7.07 -18.88 0.69
N ASN A 159 6.20 -19.23 1.65
CA ASN A 159 4.89 -18.58 1.81
C ASN A 159 5.07 -17.14 2.26
N VAL A 160 5.90 -16.92 3.28
CA VAL A 160 6.21 -15.57 3.78
C VAL A 160 6.73 -14.68 2.66
N MET A 161 7.61 -15.16 1.79
CA MET A 161 8.15 -14.35 0.70
C MET A 161 7.10 -13.88 -0.30
N ILE A 162 6.08 -14.71 -0.56
CA ILE A 162 4.96 -14.35 -1.42
C ILE A 162 4.04 -13.37 -0.69
N ASP A 163 3.67 -13.71 0.54
CA ASP A 163 2.66 -12.97 1.29
C ASP A 163 3.19 -11.65 1.85
N ALA A 164 4.51 -11.53 2.09
CA ALA A 164 5.15 -10.31 2.60
C ALA A 164 5.61 -9.34 1.50
N ALA A 165 5.58 -9.74 0.23
CA ALA A 165 6.09 -8.92 -0.89
C ALA A 165 5.49 -7.51 -0.93
N TRP A 166 4.24 -7.37 -0.46
CA TRP A 166 3.59 -6.06 -0.35
C TRP A 166 4.36 -5.08 0.55
N ALA A 167 4.99 -5.58 1.63
CA ALA A 167 5.72 -4.76 2.58
C ALA A 167 7.00 -4.19 1.94
N THR A 168 7.69 -4.96 1.08
CA THR A 168 8.80 -4.44 0.27
C THR A 168 8.32 -3.33 -0.66
N PHE A 169 7.24 -3.54 -1.41
CA PHE A 169 6.75 -2.55 -2.37
C PHE A 169 6.25 -1.26 -1.68
N MET A 170 5.51 -1.40 -0.58
CA MET A 170 5.06 -0.26 0.21
C MET A 170 6.24 0.47 0.86
N GLY A 171 7.21 -0.27 1.40
CA GLY A 171 8.42 0.30 2.01
C GLY A 171 9.26 1.10 1.01
N LEU A 172 9.42 0.59 -0.21
CA LEU A 172 10.07 1.31 -1.31
C LEU A 172 9.32 2.60 -1.70
N ASP A 173 8.00 2.53 -1.83
CA ASP A 173 7.19 3.71 -2.17
C ASP A 173 7.25 4.77 -1.05
N LEU A 174 7.17 4.35 0.22
CA LEU A 174 7.28 5.25 1.37
C LEU A 174 8.67 5.88 1.47
N SER A 175 9.73 5.08 1.33
CA SER A 175 11.11 5.57 1.40
C SER A 175 11.41 6.58 0.29
N THR A 176 10.92 6.32 -0.92
CA THR A 176 10.99 7.24 -2.06
C THR A 176 10.23 8.53 -1.78
N TRP A 177 9.00 8.42 -1.25
CA TRP A 177 8.19 9.59 -0.91
C TRP A 177 8.85 10.44 0.17
N LEU A 178 9.43 9.83 1.21
CA LEU A 178 10.15 10.51 2.29
C LEU A 178 11.50 11.09 1.82
N GLY A 179 12.17 10.43 0.88
CA GLY A 179 13.54 10.75 0.49
C GLY A 179 14.59 10.16 1.43
N VAL A 180 14.31 8.98 2.00
CA VAL A 180 15.19 8.26 2.95
C VAL A 180 15.51 6.85 2.45
N PRO A 181 16.55 6.19 2.98
CA PRO A 181 16.84 4.80 2.62
C PRO A 181 15.72 3.82 2.99
N HIS A 182 15.62 2.74 2.22
CA HIS A 182 14.84 1.55 2.55
C HIS A 182 15.78 0.39 2.92
N THR A 183 15.39 -0.38 3.93
CA THR A 183 16.04 -1.64 4.30
C THR A 183 14.99 -2.74 4.27
N ASP A 184 15.27 -3.81 3.54
CA ASP A 184 14.41 -4.98 3.50
C ASP A 184 14.97 -6.03 4.47
N GLU A 185 14.23 -6.30 5.54
CA GLU A 185 14.54 -7.32 6.56
C GLU A 185 13.60 -8.53 6.44
N LEU A 186 12.92 -8.67 5.30
CA LEU A 186 12.24 -9.90 4.92
C LEU A 186 13.27 -10.99 4.51
N PRO A 187 12.90 -12.28 4.64
CA PRO A 187 13.83 -13.40 4.49
C PRO A 187 14.37 -13.65 3.07
#